data_AF-A0A954HKA0-F1
#
_entry.id   AF-A0A954HKA0-F1
#
_cell.length_a   1.000
_cell.length_b   1.000
_cell.length_c   1.000
_cell.angle_alpha   90.00
_cell.angle_beta   90.00
_cell.angle_gamma   90.00
#
_symmetry.space_group_name_H-M   'P 1'
#
loop_
_entity.id
_entity.type
_entity.pdbx_description
1 polymer ?
#
loop_
_entity_poly.entity_id
_entity_poly.type
_entity_poly.pdbx_seq_one_letter_code
_entity_poly.pdbx_strand_id
1 'polypeptide(L)' 'MRILVTAGPTREYFDDVRYLSNASSGRMGYAIVAAAIARGWEVVLVSGPVELAPPVGCEYHPAVTTAQM' A
#
# COMPACT_ATOMS: atom_id res chain seq x y z
N MET A 1 -5.16 -1.81 -19.46
CA MET A 1 -5.83 -0.98 -18.42
C MET A 1 -4.81 -0.63 -17.36
N ARG A 2 -4.94 0.53 -16.71
CA ARG A 2 -4.02 1.00 -15.67
C ARG A 2 -4.80 1.29 -14.39
N ILE A 3 -4.28 0.86 -13.24
CA ILE A 3 -4.90 1.11 -11.94
C ILE A 3 -3.87 1.61 -10.92
N LEU A 4 -4.34 2.49 -10.04
CA LEU A 4 -3.66 2.90 -8.81
C LEU A 4 -4.40 2.25 -7.64
N VAL A 5 -3.68 1.58 -6.75
CA VAL A 5 -4.23 1.01 -5.53
C VAL A 5 -3.47 1.58 -4.33
N THR A 6 -4.20 2.08 -3.34
CA THR A 6 -3.65 2.37 -2.01
C THR A 6 -3.92 1.19 -1.08
N ALA A 7 -2.94 0.80 -0.27
CA ALA A 7 -3.11 -0.32 0.67
C ALA A 7 -2.30 -0.12 1.95
N GLY A 8 -2.74 -0.74 3.05
CA GLY A 8 -2.08 -0.63 4.34
C GLY A 8 -2.53 0.59 5.16
N PRO A 9 -1.96 0.79 6.35
CA PRO A 9 -2.28 1.91 7.23
C PRO A 9 -1.42 3.15 6.91
N THR A 10 -1.73 4.29 7.50
CA THR A 10 -0.77 5.40 7.63
C THR A 10 -0.40 5.57 9.11
N ARG A 11 0.69 6.27 9.39
CA ARG A 11 1.18 6.59 10.74
C ARG A 11 1.40 8.09 10.85
N GLU A 12 0.54 8.77 11.60
CA GLU A 12 0.69 10.19 11.92
C GLU A 12 1.43 10.34 13.25
N TYR A 13 2.67 10.83 13.20
CA TYR A 13 3.56 10.91 14.35
C TYR A 13 3.18 12.08 15.26
N PHE A 14 3.06 11.80 16.55
CA PHE A 14 2.96 12.82 17.60
C PHE A 14 4.34 13.25 18.11
N ASP A 15 5.28 12.29 18.12
CA ASP A 15 6.69 12.45 18.44
C ASP A 15 7.50 11.38 17.69
N ASP A 16 8.79 11.28 17.96
CA ASP A 16 9.72 10.39 17.25
C ASP A 16 9.38 8.89 17.38
N VAL A 17 8.48 8.50 18.30
CA VAL A 17 8.15 7.09 18.57
C VAL A 17 6.65 6.80 18.44
N ARG A 18 5.79 7.68 18.96
CA ARG A 18 4.34 7.47 19.04
C ARG A 18 3.64 8.04 17.82
N TYR A 19 2.68 7.29 17.30
CA TYR A 19 1.86 7.70 16.16
C TYR A 19 0.41 7.21 16.29
N LEU A 20 -0.51 7.92 15.64
CA LEU A 20 -1.86 7.44 15.37
C LEU A 20 -1.86 6.64 14.06
N SER A 21 -2.49 5.48 14.06
CA SER A 21 -2.55 4.60 12.89
C SER A 21 -3.90 3.92 12.78
N ASN A 22 -4.23 3.50 11.56
CA ASN A 22 -5.40 2.67 11.29
C ASN A 22 -5.00 1.19 11.41
N ALA A 23 -5.92 0.31 11.84
CA ALA A 23 -5.64 -1.13 12.03
C ALA A 23 -5.72 -1.94 10.71
N SER A 24 -5.33 -1.34 9.59
CA SER A 24 -5.37 -2.01 8.28
C SER A 24 -4.20 -2.97 8.15
N SER A 25 -4.48 -4.20 7.70
CA SER A 25 -3.44 -5.19 7.38
C SER A 25 -2.95 -5.10 5.93
N GLY A 26 -3.56 -4.27 5.07
CA GLY A 26 -3.23 -4.16 3.64
C GLY A 26 -3.57 -5.39 2.77
N ARG A 27 -3.89 -6.54 3.37
CA ARG A 27 -4.10 -7.83 2.67
C ARG A 27 -5.08 -7.78 1.50
N MET A 28 -6.21 -7.09 1.66
CA MET A 28 -7.21 -6.97 0.59
C MET A 28 -6.66 -6.18 -0.60
N GLY A 29 -5.99 -5.05 -0.37
CA GLY A 29 -5.40 -4.25 -1.44
C GLY A 29 -4.33 -5.02 -2.21
N TYR A 30 -3.49 -5.78 -1.49
CA TYR A 30 -2.46 -6.63 -2.11
C TYR A 30 -3.08 -7.75 -2.96
N ALA A 31 -4.19 -8.35 -2.51
CA ALA A 31 -4.91 -9.34 -3.30
C ALA A 31 -5.50 -8.74 -4.60
N ILE A 32 -6.02 -7.51 -4.54
CA ILE A 32 -6.51 -6.79 -5.72
C ILE A 32 -5.37 -6.52 -6.71
N VAL A 33 -4.22 -6.05 -6.22
CA VAL A 33 -3.01 -5.82 -7.04
C VAL A 33 -2.59 -7.11 -7.74
N ALA A 34 -2.47 -8.23 -7.02
CA ALA A 34 -2.10 -9.51 -7.60
C ALA A 34 -3.11 -9.97 -8.68
N ALA A 35 -4.41 -9.79 -8.42
CA ALA A 35 -5.47 -10.15 -9.37
C ALA A 35 -5.49 -9.26 -10.63
N ALA A 36 -5.08 -8.00 -10.52
CA ALA A 36 -4.95 -7.07 -11.65
C ALA A 36 -3.70 -7.36 -12.49
N ILE A 37 -2.57 -7.65 -11.86
CA ILE A 37 -1.34 -8.11 -12.54
C ILE A 37 -1.63 -9.40 -13.32
N ALA A 38 -2.33 -10.37 -12.71
CA ALA A 38 -2.70 -11.62 -13.38
C ALA A 38 -3.60 -11.41 -14.62
N ARG A 39 -4.27 -10.26 -14.74
CA ARG A 39 -5.05 -9.85 -15.92
C ARG A 39 -4.24 -9.03 -16.94
N GLY A 40 -2.94 -8.87 -16.73
CA GLY A 40 -2.05 -8.09 -17.60
C GLY A 40 -2.27 -6.58 -17.50
N TRP A 41 -2.73 -6.07 -16.36
CA TRP A 41 -2.89 -4.63 -16.16
C TRP A 41 -1.60 -3.99 -15.69
N GLU A 42 -1.44 -2.71 -16.02
CA GLU A 42 -0.40 -1.88 -15.42
C GLU A 42 -0.88 -1.45 -14.03
N VAL A 43 -0.12 -1.77 -12.99
CA VAL A 43 -0.53 -1.55 -11.61
C VAL A 43 0.49 -0.70 -10.88
N VAL A 44 0.00 0.36 -10.26
CA VAL A 44 0.75 1.17 -9.30
C VAL A 44 0.19 0.90 -7.91
N LEU A 45 1.05 0.53 -6.97
CA LEU A 45 0.70 0.27 -5.57
C LEU A 45 1.36 1.33 -4.68
N VAL A 46 0.56 2.20 -4.06
CA VAL A 46 1.01 3.06 -2.95
C VAL A 46 0.70 2.33 -1.64
N SER A 47 1.73 2.00 -0.86
CA SER A 47 1.57 1.15 0.32
C SER A 47 2.03 1.81 1.60
N GLY A 48 1.11 1.85 2.56
CA GLY A 48 1.37 1.98 3.98
C GLY A 48 2.32 0.91 4.55
N PRO A 49 2.87 1.11 5.76
CA PRO A 49 3.75 0.14 6.40
C PRO A 49 2.99 -1.14 6.77
N VAL A 50 3.32 -2.24 6.08
CA VAL A 50 2.79 -3.59 6.30
C VAL A 50 3.91 -4.63 6.11
N GLU A 51 3.76 -5.81 6.72
CA GLU A 51 4.69 -6.94 6.55
C GLU A 51 4.29 -7.84 5.35
N LEU A 52 3.87 -7.22 4.25
CA LEU A 52 3.48 -7.93 3.02
C LEU A 52 4.50 -7.62 1.92
N ALA A 53 4.96 -8.65 1.22
CA ALA A 53 5.78 -8.47 0.04
C ALA A 53 4.94 -7.90 -1.11
N PRO A 54 5.34 -6.79 -1.76
CA PRO A 54 4.64 -6.26 -2.92
C PRO A 54 4.58 -7.30 -4.05
N PRO A 55 3.42 -7.53 -4.69
CA PRO A 55 3.32 -8.46 -5.81
C PRO A 55 4.25 -8.06 -6.96
N VAL A 56 5.00 -9.02 -7.51
CA VAL A 56 5.92 -8.79 -8.64
C VAL A 56 5.13 -8.28 -9.84
N GLY A 57 5.61 -7.20 -10.46
CA GLY A 57 4.99 -6.62 -11.65
C GLY A 57 4.09 -5.40 -11.40
N CYS A 58 4.02 -4.91 -10.15
CA CYS A 58 3.54 -3.55 -9.88
C CYS A 58 4.68 -2.55 -9.72
N GLU A 59 4.39 -1.29 -10.02
CA GLU A 59 5.21 -0.14 -9.61
C GLU A 59 4.89 0.18 -8.14
N TYR A 60 5.87 0.02 -7.25
CA TYR A 60 5.67 0.11 -5.80
C TYR A 60 6.18 1.43 -5.22
N HIS A 61 5.30 2.12 -4.48
CA HIS A 61 5.58 3.38 -3.81
C HIS A 61 5.26 3.26 -2.31
N PRO A 62 6.26 3.20 -1.42
CA PRO A 62 6.02 3.17 0.01
C PRO A 62 5.60 4.55 0.52
N ALA A 63 4.62 4.58 1.41
CA ALA A 63 4.17 5.77 2.13
C ALA A 63 4.02 5.44 3.61
N VAL A 64 4.43 6.37 4.48
CA VAL A 64 4.33 6.21 5.94
C VAL A 64 3.24 7.10 6.49
N THR A 65 3.22 8.37 6.09
CA THR A 65 2.22 9.35 6.54
C THR A 65 1.14 9.56 5.48
N THR A 66 0.05 10.19 5.88
CA THR A 66 -1.06 10.56 4.99
C THR A 66 -0.63 11.57 3.94
N ALA A 67 0.33 12.45 4.24
CA ALA A 67 0.86 13.41 3.27
C ALA A 67 1.69 12.76 2.15
N GLN A 68 2.14 11.52 2.34
CA GLN A 68 2.90 10.74 1.35
C GLN A 68 2.00 9.81 0.51
N MET A 69 0.75 9.59 0.95
CA MET A 69 -0.27 8.79 0.25
C MET A 69 -1.01 9.63 -0.79
#